data_AF-A0A7K2NUU5-F1
#
_entry.id   AF-A0A7K2NUU5-F1
#
_cell.length_a   1.000
_cell.length_b   1.000
_cell.length_c   1.000
_cell.angle_alpha   90.00
_cell.angle_beta   90.00
_cell.angle_gamma   90.00
#
_symmetry.space_group_name_H-M   'P 1'
#
loop_
_entity.id
_entity.type
_entity.pdbx_description
1 polymer ?
#
loop_
_entity_poly.entity_id
_entity_poly.type
_entity_poly.pdbx_seq_one_letter_code
_entity_poly.pdbx_strand_id
1 'polypeptide(L)' 'TASSQSAGMGPELAVDGNGASRWAVSREDRKRADSWWAVDLGAERALDRVTLRWEAAAGRSYRVQGSPDGERWTDLATGP' A
#
# COMPACT_ATOMS: atom_id res chain seq x y z
N THR A 1 6.47 0.85 -5.29
CA THR A 1 6.38 2.33 -5.48
C THR A 1 5.30 2.88 -4.57
N ALA A 2 5.21 4.20 -4.38
CA ALA A 2 4.17 4.84 -3.57
C ALA A 2 3.84 6.25 -4.05
N SER A 3 2.66 6.76 -3.68
CA SER A 3 2.23 8.14 -3.95
C SER A 3 3.16 9.17 -3.31
N SER A 4 3.62 8.89 -2.09
CA SER A 4 4.67 9.63 -1.38
C SER A 4 5.19 8.81 -0.20
N GLN A 5 6.21 9.31 0.48
CA GLN A 5 6.76 8.69 1.67
C GLN A 5 7.32 9.71 2.66
N SER A 6 7.22 9.40 3.95
CA SER A 6 8.02 10.06 4.99
C SER A 6 9.48 9.59 4.89
N ALA A 7 10.42 10.42 5.34
CA ALA A 7 11.85 10.10 5.31
C ALA A 7 12.14 8.76 6.02
N GLY A 8 12.75 7.82 5.30
CA GLY A 8 13.07 6.48 5.80
C GLY A 8 11.87 5.56 6.01
N MET A 9 10.69 5.89 5.48
CA MET A 9 9.45 5.09 5.60
C MET A 9 8.88 4.74 4.23
N GLY A 10 9.73 4.22 3.34
CA GLY A 10 9.37 3.89 1.96
C GLY A 10 8.50 2.64 1.82
N PRO A 11 7.92 2.40 0.63
CA PRO A 11 7.02 1.28 0.35
C PRO A 11 7.68 -0.10 0.56
N GLU A 12 8.99 -0.21 0.38
CA GLU A 12 9.75 -1.44 0.62
C GLU A 12 9.60 -1.97 2.04
N LEU A 13 9.42 -1.07 3.01
CA LEU A 13 9.22 -1.43 4.42
C LEU A 13 7.84 -2.01 4.71
N ALA A 14 6.88 -1.95 3.78
CA ALA A 14 5.58 -2.61 3.94
C ALA A 14 5.65 -4.12 3.64
N VAL A 15 6.73 -4.59 3.01
CA VAL A 15 6.90 -5.98 2.53
C VAL A 15 8.23 -6.62 2.91
N ASP A 16 9.00 -6.01 3.81
CA ASP A 16 10.31 -6.50 4.26
C ASP A 16 10.23 -7.65 5.29
N GLY A 17 9.03 -8.02 5.71
CA GLY A 17 8.78 -9.07 6.70
C GLY A 17 9.00 -8.66 8.16
N ASN A 18 9.37 -7.40 8.42
CA ASN A 18 9.60 -6.88 9.76
C ASN A 18 8.36 -6.13 10.26
N GLY A 19 7.70 -6.65 11.30
CA GLY A 19 6.50 -6.03 11.87
C GLY A 19 6.74 -4.69 12.58
N ALA A 20 8.00 -4.26 12.74
CA ALA A 20 8.36 -2.98 13.36
C ALA A 20 8.68 -1.87 12.33
N SER A 21 8.77 -2.20 11.03
CA SER A 21 8.93 -1.24 9.94
C SER A 21 7.61 -1.09 9.17
N ARG A 22 7.46 0.05 8.48
CA ARG A 22 6.25 0.35 7.71
C ARG A 22 6.51 1.39 6.65
N TRP A 23 5.68 1.36 5.61
CA TRP A 23 5.46 2.55 4.80
C TRP A 23 4.64 3.60 5.56
N ALA A 24 4.96 4.86 5.34
CA ALA A 24 4.13 5.97 5.78
C ALA A 24 4.13 7.07 4.72
N VAL A 25 2.94 7.58 4.40
CA VAL A 25 2.75 8.79 3.58
C VAL A 25 3.58 9.97 4.13
N SER A 26 3.99 10.88 3.25
CA SER A 26 4.71 12.11 3.63
C SER A 26 3.90 12.97 4.60
N ARG A 27 4.55 13.92 5.29
CA ARG A 27 3.86 14.77 6.27
C ARG A 27 2.87 15.72 5.62
N GLU A 28 3.19 16.11 4.40
CA GLU A 28 2.51 17.03 3.53
C GLU A 28 1.25 16.39 2.93
N ASP A 29 1.34 15.10 2.57
CA ASP A 29 0.24 14.37 1.93
C ASP A 29 -0.70 13.66 2.91
N ARG A 30 -0.46 13.65 4.23
CA ARG A 30 -1.27 12.86 5.20
C ARG A 30 -2.78 13.11 5.17
N LYS A 31 -3.22 14.25 4.64
CA LYS A 31 -4.65 14.62 4.53
C LYS A 31 -5.30 14.13 3.24
N ARG A 32 -4.51 13.62 2.29
CA ARG A 32 -4.98 13.14 1.00
C ARG A 32 -5.66 11.79 1.13
N ALA A 33 -6.84 11.67 0.54
CA ALA A 33 -7.61 10.43 0.51
C ALA A 33 -7.12 9.45 -0.59
N ASP A 34 -6.23 9.90 -1.48
CA ASP A 34 -5.70 9.15 -2.62
C ASP A 34 -4.24 8.71 -2.42
N SER A 35 -3.82 8.50 -1.16
CA SER A 35 -2.49 7.97 -0.85
C SER A 35 -2.44 6.46 -1.06
N TRP A 36 -1.37 5.96 -1.67
CA TRP A 36 -1.23 4.55 -2.02
C TRP A 36 0.23 4.09 -2.01
N TRP A 37 0.41 2.77 -1.92
CA TRP A 37 1.65 2.08 -2.27
C TRP A 37 1.32 0.84 -3.10
N ALA A 38 2.25 0.44 -3.96
CA ALA A 38 2.09 -0.68 -4.88
C ALA A 38 3.31 -1.59 -4.83
N VAL A 39 3.05 -2.90 -4.92
CA VAL A 39 4.05 -3.96 -4.99
C VAL A 39 3.98 -4.64 -6.34
N ASP A 40 5.15 -4.78 -6.95
CA ASP A 40 5.35 -5.59 -8.13
C ASP A 40 5.55 -7.05 -7.71
N LEU A 41 4.72 -7.96 -8.24
CA LEU A 41 4.78 -9.40 -7.97
C LEU A 41 5.75 -10.13 -8.91
N GLY A 42 6.38 -9.42 -9.86
CA GLY A 42 7.34 -9.91 -10.85
C GLY A 42 6.71 -10.65 -12.04
N ALA A 43 5.47 -11.12 -11.91
CA ALA A 43 4.64 -11.70 -12.96
C ALA A 43 3.17 -11.66 -12.55
N GLU A 44 2.26 -11.91 -13.48
CA GLU A 44 0.84 -12.08 -13.18
C GLU A 44 0.62 -13.26 -12.22
N ARG A 45 -0.17 -13.04 -11.17
CA ARG A 45 -0.47 -14.03 -10.14
C ARG A 45 -1.97 -14.01 -9.83
N ALA A 46 -2.54 -15.21 -9.65
CA ALA A 46 -3.84 -15.34 -9.00
C ALA A 46 -3.70 -14.94 -7.52
N LEU A 47 -4.50 -13.98 -7.08
CA LEU A 47 -4.51 -13.49 -5.70
C LEU A 47 -5.68 -14.10 -4.92
N ASP A 48 -5.36 -14.85 -3.87
CA ASP A 48 -6.35 -15.37 -2.90
C ASP A 48 -6.54 -14.41 -1.72
N ARG A 49 -5.45 -13.77 -1.27
CA ARG A 49 -5.46 -13.04 0.00
C ARG A 49 -4.44 -11.91 0.04
N VAL A 50 -4.86 -10.80 0.64
CA VAL A 50 -3.99 -9.72 1.08
C VAL A 50 -4.12 -9.58 2.58
N THR A 51 -2.99 -9.55 3.29
CA THR A 51 -2.96 -9.26 4.73
C THR A 51 -2.32 -7.91 4.94
N LEU A 52 -3.08 -6.95 5.45
CA LEU A 52 -2.59 -5.62 5.78
C LEU A 52 -2.45 -5.49 7.29
N ARG A 53 -1.26 -5.11 7.76
CA ARG A 53 -0.98 -4.83 9.17
C ARG A 53 -0.77 -3.34 9.35
N TRP A 54 -1.55 -2.75 10.25
CA TRP A 54 -1.48 -1.33 10.55
C TRP A 54 -0.84 -1.10 11.90
N GLU A 55 -0.15 0.03 12.01
CA GLU A 55 0.16 0.68 13.28
C GLU A 55 -1.06 1.49 13.77
N ALA A 56 -0.96 2.11 14.95
CA ALA A 56 -2.05 2.89 15.55
C ALA A 56 -2.66 3.97 14.61
N ALA A 57 -1.88 4.49 13.67
CA ALA A 57 -2.32 5.47 12.66
C ALA A 57 -2.84 4.78 11.38
N ALA A 58 -3.85 3.92 11.52
CA ALA A 58 -4.47 3.21 10.40
C ALA A 58 -5.36 4.13 9.54
N GLY A 59 -5.48 3.80 8.25
CA GLY A 59 -6.53 4.37 7.40
C GLY A 59 -7.92 4.03 7.97
N ARG A 60 -8.89 4.93 7.77
CA ARG A 60 -10.32 4.71 8.10
C ARG A 60 -11.09 3.89 7.06
N SER A 61 -10.45 3.64 5.93
CA SER A 61 -10.91 2.81 4.84
C SER A 61 -9.76 2.66 3.84
N TYR A 62 -9.78 1.58 3.09
CA TYR A 62 -8.80 1.34 2.04
C TYR A 62 -9.41 0.50 0.91
N ARG A 63 -8.75 0.55 -0.25
CA ARG A 63 -9.02 -0.34 -1.38
C ARG A 63 -7.77 -1.15 -1.67
N VAL A 64 -7.98 -2.41 -2.00
CA VAL A 64 -6.96 -3.25 -2.63
C VAL A 64 -7.28 -3.25 -4.12
N GLN A 65 -6.30 -2.84 -4.93
CA GLN A 65 -6.42 -2.82 -6.37
C GLN A 65 -5.38 -3.74 -7.00
N GLY A 66 -5.73 -4.32 -8.15
CA GLY A 66 -4.83 -5.11 -8.98
C GLY A 66 -4.66 -4.50 -10.36
N SER A 67 -3.49 -4.70 -10.94
CA SER A 67 -3.16 -4.24 -12.29
C SER A 67 -2.18 -5.20 -12.96
N PRO A 68 -2.46 -5.66 -14.19
CA PRO A 68 -1.51 -6.45 -14.98
C PRO A 68 -0.46 -5.57 -15.71
N ASP A 69 -0.67 -4.25 -15.82
CA ASP A 69 0.18 -3.32 -16.57
C ASP A 69 0.83 -2.22 -15.71
N GLY A 70 0.43 -2.09 -14.44
CA GLY A 70 0.89 -1.03 -13.53
C GLY A 70 0.27 0.34 -13.81
N GLU A 71 -0.56 0.49 -14.84
CA GLU A 71 -1.16 1.75 -15.27
C GLU A 71 -2.66 1.79 -14.98
N ARG A 72 -3.38 0.70 -15.25
CA ARG A 72 -4.83 0.57 -15.06
C ARG A 72 -5.11 -0.35 -13.90
N TRP A 73 -5.83 0.18 -12.92
CA TRP A 73 -6.09 -0.49 -11.65
C TRP A 73 -7.58 -0.80 -11.51
N THR A 74 -7.88 -2.01 -11.07
CA THR A 74 -9.25 -2.45 -10.77
C THR A 74 -9.39 -2.76 -9.29
N ASP A 75 -10.49 -2.31 -8.68
CA ASP A 75 -10.81 -2.62 -7.28
C ASP A 75 -11.04 -4.14 -7.13
N LEU A 76 -10.24 -4.78 -6.26
CA LEU A 76 -10.36 -6.21 -5.93
C LEU A 76 -11.10 -6.41 -4.61
N ALA A 77 -10.85 -5.51 -3.64
CA ALA A 77 -11.49 -5.55 -2.32
C ALA A 77 -11.51 -4.15 -1.68
N THR A 78 -12.39 -3.96 -0.71
CA THR A 78 -12.46 -2.77 0.14
C THR A 78 -12.41 -3.16 1.61
N GLY A 79 -11.72 -2.34 2.40
CA GLY A 79 -11.60 -2.50 3.84
C GLY A 79 -12.13 -1.29 4.60
N PRO A 80 -12.50 -1.47 5.88
CA PRO A 80 -12.87 -0.40 6.80
C PRO A 80 -11.64 0.39 7.29
#